data_AF-B0XCC4-F1
#
_entry.id   AF-B0XCC4-F1
#
_cell.length_a   1.000
_cell.length_b   1.000
_cell.length_c   1.000
_cell.angle_alpha   90.00
_cell.angle_beta   90.00
_cell.angle_gamma   90.00
#
_symmetry.space_group_name_H-M   'P 1'
#
loop_
_entity.id
_entity.type
_entity.pdbx_description
1 polymer ?
#
loop_
_entity_poly.entity_id
_entity_poly.type
_entity_poly.pdbx_seq_one_letter_code
_entity_poly.pdbx_strand_id
1 'polypeptide(L)'
;MIDISIYRSHISVVNGQTGQFMVNRTNSIANVFEQLLYQFVIFIDPSTLSLSASFSSIVAHLSAQLDHERSYRTVGASSPVIMVISQNQRVAQNDFESARRMLTTSFEQFPDLYFVFLTNDVATFSQLTDFTSVDHSRFPFEEHYKIIESSSVDPQPFTDLLSSTLKAIPQRLVAPFCRSAANRDTWRNVNIREDYEQYLSPNVELRYRINHRFLWNTGDVGIQFQNANYGEFTVCGTMNHQFTDLACHKTSADVDTVWFNFTGLCSGEAGSECRSLYFLVQMDESNMRCLEDDCRYPDQVRINIKHQGLRCPTDRNGVGRVVILGNN
;
A
#
# COMPACT_ATOMS: atom_id res chain seq x y z
N MET A 1 -8.43 23.11 8.19
CA MET A 1 -7.60 22.43 7.16
C MET A 1 -8.43 21.28 6.62
N ILE A 2 -8.56 21.13 5.30
CA ILE A 2 -9.34 20.05 4.69
C ILE A 2 -8.36 18.95 4.28
N ASP A 3 -8.31 17.90 5.10
CA ASP A 3 -7.46 16.74 4.84
C ASP A 3 -8.00 15.88 3.71
N ILE A 4 -7.09 15.24 2.97
CA ILE A 4 -7.40 14.39 1.81
C ILE A 4 -8.20 13.14 2.20
N SER A 5 -7.91 12.54 3.36
CA SER A 5 -8.66 11.37 3.81
C SER A 5 -8.58 11.16 5.33
N ILE A 6 -9.50 10.36 5.86
CA ILE A 6 -9.47 9.87 7.24
C ILE A 6 -8.37 8.82 7.48
N TYR A 7 -7.76 8.30 6.41
CA TYR A 7 -6.72 7.26 6.45
C TYR A 7 -5.29 7.84 6.49
N ARG A 8 -5.14 9.13 6.84
CA ARG A 8 -3.87 9.89 6.84
C ARG A 8 -3.11 9.77 5.51
N SER A 9 -3.86 9.70 4.41
CA SER A 9 -3.32 9.57 3.06
C SER A 9 -2.62 10.86 2.62
N HIS A 10 -1.67 10.70 1.70
CA HIS A 10 -1.01 11.80 1.02
C HIS A 10 -1.24 11.64 -0.48
N ILE A 11 -1.32 12.74 -1.22
CA ILE A 11 -1.41 12.75 -2.67
C ILE A 11 -0.22 13.49 -3.28
N SER A 12 0.17 13.05 -4.46
CA SER A 12 1.07 13.76 -5.36
C SER A 12 0.48 13.69 -6.77
N VAL A 13 0.78 14.66 -7.62
CA VAL A 13 0.32 14.68 -9.02
C VAL A 13 1.53 14.77 -9.91
N VAL A 14 1.59 13.89 -10.91
CA VAL A 14 2.68 13.80 -11.88
C VAL A 14 2.12 14.11 -13.26
N ASN A 15 2.83 14.94 -14.02
CA ASN A 15 2.50 15.21 -15.41
C ASN A 15 2.74 13.95 -16.25
N GLY A 16 1.67 13.41 -16.84
CA GLY A 16 1.72 12.13 -17.56
C GLY A 16 2.60 12.13 -18.82
N GLN A 17 2.94 13.28 -19.39
CA GLN A 17 3.79 13.38 -20.57
C GLN A 17 5.27 13.44 -20.23
N THR A 18 5.63 14.14 -19.15
CA THR A 18 7.02 14.45 -18.80
C THR A 18 7.54 13.66 -17.59
N GLY A 19 6.66 13.12 -16.76
CA GLY A 19 6.99 12.49 -15.49
C GLY A 19 7.34 13.48 -14.37
N GLN A 20 7.21 14.79 -14.59
CA GLN A 20 7.51 15.80 -13.57
C GLN A 20 6.39 15.91 -12.53
N PHE A 21 6.75 16.07 -11.25
CA PHE A 21 5.79 16.31 -10.18
C PHE A 21 5.20 17.72 -10.31
N MET A 22 3.90 17.78 -10.57
CA MET A 22 3.10 19.02 -10.57
C MET A 22 2.69 19.41 -9.16
N VAL A 23 2.35 18.41 -8.35
CA VAL A 23 2.00 18.57 -6.93
C VAL A 23 2.90 17.67 -6.12
N ASN A 24 3.66 18.29 -5.22
CA ASN A 24 4.46 17.57 -4.24
C ASN A 24 3.57 16.91 -3.19
N ARG A 25 4.10 15.85 -2.58
CA ARG A 25 3.41 15.07 -1.55
C ARG A 25 2.80 15.96 -0.47
N THR A 26 1.48 15.93 -0.35
CA THR A 26 0.73 16.69 0.68
C THR A 26 -0.48 15.89 1.17
N ASN A 27 -0.93 16.18 2.39
CA ASN A 27 -2.16 15.65 2.99
C ASN A 27 -3.34 16.66 2.91
N SER A 28 -3.14 17.84 2.32
CA SER A 28 -4.11 18.96 2.29
C SER A 28 -4.65 19.19 0.88
N ILE A 29 -5.98 19.14 0.72
CA ILE A 29 -6.65 19.40 -0.57
C ILE A 29 -6.42 20.84 -1.04
N ALA A 30 -6.38 21.81 -0.11
CA ALA A 30 -6.12 23.20 -0.44
C ALA A 30 -4.73 23.38 -1.09
N ASN A 31 -3.71 22.72 -0.55
CA ASN A 31 -2.34 22.78 -1.10
C ASN A 31 -2.26 22.12 -2.49
N VAL A 32 -3.01 21.03 -2.71
CA VAL A 32 -3.13 20.42 -4.04
C VAL A 32 -3.69 21.44 -5.05
N PHE A 33 -4.78 22.11 -4.69
CA PHE A 33 -5.42 23.09 -5.56
C PHE A 33 -4.51 24.28 -5.86
N GLU A 34 -3.84 24.84 -4.86
CA GLU A 34 -2.90 25.95 -5.03
C GLU A 34 -1.72 25.58 -5.95
N GLN A 35 -1.11 24.40 -5.73
CA GLN A 35 -0.01 23.94 -6.59
C GLN A 35 -0.51 23.69 -8.02
N LEU A 36 -1.65 23.03 -8.21
CA LEU A 36 -2.20 22.80 -9.55
C LEU A 36 -2.50 24.11 -10.28
N LEU A 37 -3.12 25.09 -9.63
CA LEU A 37 -3.38 26.39 -10.24
C LEU A 37 -2.10 27.07 -10.74
N TYR A 38 -1.03 27.02 -9.94
CA TYR A 38 0.27 27.55 -10.35
C TYR A 38 0.83 26.80 -11.56
N GLN A 39 0.70 25.47 -11.57
CA GLN A 39 1.19 24.63 -12.67
C GLN A 39 0.35 24.76 -13.96
N PHE A 40 -0.95 25.01 -13.88
CA PHE A 40 -1.80 25.24 -15.06
C PHE A 40 -1.37 26.47 -15.88
N VAL A 41 -0.70 27.44 -15.24
CA VAL A 41 -0.14 28.60 -15.95
C VAL A 41 1.15 28.24 -16.68
N ILE A 42 1.84 27.18 -16.25
CA ILE A 42 3.21 26.82 -16.69
C ILE A 42 3.20 25.64 -17.67
N PHE A 43 2.32 24.67 -17.45
CA PHE A 43 2.23 23.45 -18.25
C PHE A 43 1.04 23.51 -19.21
N ILE A 44 1.35 23.28 -20.49
CA ILE A 44 0.35 23.02 -21.53
C ILE A 44 -0.26 21.64 -21.27
N ASP A 45 -1.57 21.50 -21.46
CA ASP A 45 -2.27 20.21 -21.33
C ASP A 45 -1.51 19.10 -22.06
N PRO A 46 -1.23 17.96 -21.40
CA PRO A 46 -0.44 16.90 -21.99
C PRO A 46 -1.19 16.32 -23.20
N SER A 47 -0.54 16.39 -24.37
CA SER A 47 -1.08 15.85 -25.63
C SER A 47 -0.78 14.36 -25.80
N THR A 48 0.18 13.85 -25.04
CA THR A 48 0.58 12.43 -25.03
C THR A 48 0.74 11.93 -23.60
N LEU A 49 0.70 10.60 -23.44
CA LEU A 49 0.96 9.93 -22.18
C LEU A 49 2.26 9.11 -22.33
N SER A 50 3.27 9.44 -21.53
CA SER A 50 4.47 8.62 -21.36
C SER A 50 4.43 7.95 -19.99
N LEU A 51 3.98 6.70 -20.00
CA LEU A 51 3.94 5.85 -18.83
C LEU A 51 5.36 5.55 -18.33
N SER A 52 6.33 5.34 -19.24
CA SER A 52 7.71 5.04 -18.83
C SER A 52 8.37 6.21 -18.08
N ALA A 53 8.21 7.45 -18.57
CA ALA A 53 8.73 8.64 -17.88
C ALA A 53 8.06 8.86 -16.51
N SER A 54 6.74 8.70 -16.47
CA SER A 54 5.95 8.83 -15.24
C SER A 54 6.32 7.78 -14.20
N PHE A 55 6.37 6.50 -14.59
CA PHE A 55 6.75 5.41 -13.70
C PHE A 55 8.20 5.53 -13.23
N SER A 56 9.13 6.01 -14.07
CA SER A 56 10.53 6.20 -13.66
C SER A 56 10.62 7.17 -12.48
N SER A 57 9.95 8.31 -12.59
CA SER A 57 9.94 9.35 -11.57
C SER A 57 9.23 8.89 -10.29
N ILE A 58 8.11 8.19 -10.41
CA ILE A 58 7.36 7.67 -9.27
C ILE A 58 8.14 6.56 -8.54
N VAL A 59 8.73 5.61 -9.26
CA VAL A 59 9.53 4.52 -8.67
C VAL A 59 10.76 5.07 -7.94
N ALA A 60 11.42 6.09 -8.48
CA ALA A 60 12.51 6.77 -7.80
C ALA A 60 12.04 7.41 -6.48
N HIS A 61 10.88 8.08 -6.49
CA HIS A 61 10.29 8.67 -5.30
C HIS A 61 9.89 7.63 -4.24
N LEU A 62 9.22 6.54 -4.65
CA LEU A 62 8.83 5.45 -3.76
C LEU A 62 10.05 4.75 -3.15
N SER A 63 11.12 4.56 -3.93
CA SER A 63 12.39 4.00 -3.43
C SER A 63 12.97 4.85 -2.30
N ALA A 64 13.05 6.18 -2.50
CA ALA A 64 13.54 7.11 -1.49
C ALA A 64 12.65 7.12 -0.23
N GLN A 65 11.33 7.05 -0.41
CA GLN A 65 10.39 6.94 0.70
C GLN A 65 10.59 5.66 1.52
N LEU A 66 10.76 4.50 0.87
CA LEU A 66 11.00 3.25 1.59
C LEU A 66 12.34 3.26 2.34
N ASP A 67 13.37 3.86 1.77
CA ASP A 67 14.65 4.01 2.46
C ASP A 67 14.51 4.90 3.71
N HIS A 68 13.68 5.95 3.63
CA HIS A 68 13.32 6.76 4.79
C HIS A 68 12.56 5.92 5.83
N GLU A 69 11.49 5.23 5.46
CA GLU A 69 10.71 4.37 6.37
C GLU A 69 11.58 3.30 7.07
N ARG A 70 12.51 2.67 6.33
CA ARG A 70 13.49 1.73 6.89
C ARG A 70 14.43 2.40 7.88
N SER A 71 14.82 3.65 7.64
CA SER A 71 15.68 4.40 8.56
C SER A 71 14.98 4.74 9.88
N TYR A 72 13.66 4.95 9.83
CA TYR A 72 12.78 5.25 10.98
C TYR A 72 12.11 4.01 11.58
N ARG A 73 12.43 2.81 11.10
CA ARG A 73 11.89 1.54 11.62
C ARG A 73 10.35 1.51 11.57
N THR A 74 9.78 1.97 10.47
CA THR A 74 8.33 1.95 10.26
C THR A 74 7.79 0.52 10.29
N VAL A 75 6.77 0.28 11.13
CA VAL A 75 6.11 -1.02 11.37
C VAL A 75 4.84 -1.18 10.53
N GLY A 76 4.18 -0.05 10.23
CA GLY A 76 3.00 0.00 9.39
C GLY A 76 2.92 1.32 8.64
N ALA A 77 2.32 1.30 7.46
CA ALA A 77 2.15 2.47 6.62
C ALA A 77 0.97 2.29 5.66
N SER A 78 0.48 3.38 5.08
CA SER A 78 -0.42 3.30 3.92
C SER A 78 0.27 2.63 2.73
N SER A 79 -0.49 1.82 1.99
CA SER A 79 -0.03 1.24 0.73
C SER A 79 0.01 2.30 -0.37
N PRO A 80 1.11 2.41 -1.15
CA PRO A 80 1.17 3.35 -2.26
C PRO A 80 0.20 2.92 -3.37
N VAL A 81 -0.49 3.90 -3.95
CA VAL A 81 -1.40 3.70 -5.08
C VAL A 81 -0.99 4.62 -6.21
N ILE A 82 -0.75 4.06 -7.40
CA ILE A 82 -0.52 4.83 -8.62
C ILE A 82 -1.81 4.82 -9.42
N MET A 83 -2.45 5.98 -9.49
CA MET A 83 -3.62 6.19 -10.34
C MET A 83 -3.19 6.80 -11.66
N VAL A 84 -3.46 6.09 -12.76
CA VAL A 84 -3.21 6.57 -14.13
C VAL A 84 -4.54 6.99 -14.73
N ILE A 85 -4.64 8.25 -15.13
CA ILE A 85 -5.82 8.81 -15.81
C ILE A 85 -5.47 9.00 -17.28
N SER A 86 -6.14 8.26 -18.17
CA SER A 86 -5.89 8.27 -19.61
C SER A 86 -7.21 8.21 -20.37
N GLN A 87 -7.83 9.36 -20.63
CA GLN A 87 -9.16 9.42 -21.24
C GLN A 87 -9.13 9.86 -22.71
N ASN A 88 -8.08 10.52 -23.18
CA ASN A 88 -7.98 10.97 -24.58
C ASN A 88 -6.57 10.77 -25.18
N GLN A 89 -5.62 10.34 -24.36
CA GLN A 89 -4.22 10.22 -24.72
C GLN A 89 -3.92 8.80 -25.21
N ARG A 90 -3.15 8.69 -26.30
CA ARG A 90 -2.65 7.40 -26.77
C ARG A 90 -1.27 7.12 -26.16
N VAL A 91 -1.05 5.87 -25.79
CA VAL A 91 0.27 5.36 -25.37
C VAL A 91 1.00 4.87 -26.63
N ALA A 92 2.22 5.36 -26.86
CA ALA A 92 3.03 4.90 -28.00
C ALA A 92 3.54 3.46 -27.76
N GLN A 93 3.71 2.66 -28.82
CA GLN A 93 4.07 1.24 -28.70
C GLN A 93 5.40 1.00 -27.97
N ASN A 94 6.41 1.83 -28.22
CA ASN A 94 7.71 1.75 -27.53
C ASN A 94 7.61 2.09 -26.03
N ASP A 95 6.73 3.04 -25.68
CA ASP A 95 6.43 3.40 -24.30
C ASP A 95 5.66 2.27 -23.61
N PHE A 96 4.75 1.60 -24.32
CA PHE A 96 4.00 0.45 -23.82
C PHE A 96 4.91 -0.71 -23.37
N GLU A 97 5.85 -1.14 -24.20
CA GLU A 97 6.78 -2.24 -23.85
C GLU A 97 7.68 -1.88 -22.66
N SER A 98 8.14 -0.63 -22.62
CA SER A 98 8.97 -0.10 -21.53
C SER A 98 8.17 -0.02 -20.23
N ALA A 99 6.96 0.52 -20.29
CA ALA A 99 6.05 0.62 -19.15
C ALA A 99 5.66 -0.76 -18.61
N ARG A 100 5.39 -1.74 -19.47
CA ARG A 100 5.09 -3.12 -19.05
C ARG A 100 6.23 -3.72 -18.24
N ARG A 101 7.47 -3.58 -18.71
CA ARG A 101 8.66 -4.06 -17.97
C ARG A 101 8.78 -3.37 -16.61
N MET A 102 8.58 -2.05 -16.57
CA MET A 102 8.66 -1.28 -15.35
C MET A 102 7.57 -1.67 -14.34
N LEU A 103 6.35 -1.96 -14.80
CA LEU A 103 5.27 -2.45 -13.94
C LEU A 103 5.64 -3.78 -13.29
N THR A 104 6.11 -4.76 -14.07
CA THR A 104 6.54 -6.06 -13.54
C THR A 104 7.65 -5.90 -12.49
N THR A 105 8.68 -5.11 -12.80
CA THR A 105 9.77 -4.83 -11.85
C THR A 105 9.28 -4.06 -10.62
N SER A 106 8.29 -3.17 -10.77
CA SER A 106 7.74 -2.41 -9.65
C SER A 106 6.98 -3.29 -8.67
N PHE A 107 6.21 -4.28 -9.13
CA PHE A 107 5.56 -5.24 -8.22
C PHE A 107 6.58 -6.13 -7.50
N GLU A 108 7.71 -6.42 -8.14
CA GLU A 108 8.81 -7.12 -7.48
C GLU A 108 9.51 -6.25 -6.45
N GLN A 109 9.69 -4.95 -6.70
CA GLN A 109 10.35 -4.06 -5.76
C GLN A 109 9.41 -3.62 -4.62
N PHE A 110 8.13 -3.47 -4.92
CA PHE A 110 7.10 -2.89 -4.06
C PHE A 110 5.88 -3.83 -4.00
N PRO A 111 5.91 -4.85 -3.12
CA PRO A 111 4.85 -5.87 -3.08
C PRO A 111 3.47 -5.36 -2.60
N ASP A 112 3.42 -4.15 -2.03
CA ASP A 112 2.21 -3.47 -1.57
C ASP A 112 1.85 -2.26 -2.46
N LEU A 113 2.42 -2.16 -3.66
CA LEU A 113 2.07 -1.13 -4.63
C LEU A 113 0.81 -1.53 -5.40
N TYR A 114 -0.17 -0.63 -5.46
CA TYR A 114 -1.41 -0.83 -6.21
C TYR A 114 -1.48 0.12 -7.41
N PHE A 115 -2.08 -0.34 -8.51
CA PHE A 115 -2.37 0.47 -9.68
C PHE A 115 -3.88 0.62 -9.87
N VAL A 116 -4.31 1.83 -10.23
CA VAL A 116 -5.69 2.06 -10.67
C VAL A 116 -5.63 2.77 -12.01
N PHE A 117 -6.15 2.15 -13.05
CA PHE A 117 -6.19 2.69 -14.41
C PHE A 117 -7.60 3.20 -14.69
N LEU A 118 -7.75 4.51 -14.81
CA LEU A 118 -8.98 5.16 -15.25
C LEU A 118 -8.83 5.51 -16.73
N THR A 119 -9.51 4.78 -17.61
CA THR A 119 -9.22 4.83 -19.05
C THR A 119 -10.44 4.59 -19.92
N ASN A 120 -10.44 5.15 -21.14
CA ASN A 120 -11.37 4.75 -22.20
C ASN A 120 -10.80 3.68 -23.14
N ASP A 121 -9.53 3.30 -22.97
CA ASP A 121 -8.84 2.27 -23.75
C ASP A 121 -8.56 1.04 -22.88
N VAL A 122 -9.63 0.34 -22.50
CA VAL A 122 -9.55 -0.85 -21.63
C VAL A 122 -8.68 -1.94 -22.26
N ALA A 123 -8.69 -2.07 -23.58
CA ALA A 123 -7.96 -3.10 -24.30
C ALA A 123 -6.44 -2.95 -24.13
N THR A 124 -5.90 -1.74 -24.34
CA THR A 124 -4.48 -1.49 -24.16
C THR A 124 -4.05 -1.69 -22.70
N PHE A 125 -4.79 -1.16 -21.73
CA PHE A 125 -4.40 -1.32 -20.33
C PHE A 125 -4.56 -2.77 -19.83
N SER A 126 -5.51 -3.54 -20.35
CA SER A 126 -5.64 -4.97 -20.05
C SER A 126 -4.43 -5.76 -20.56
N GLN A 127 -3.91 -5.43 -21.76
CA GLN A 127 -2.68 -6.03 -22.28
C GLN A 127 -1.44 -5.62 -21.48
N LEU A 128 -1.43 -4.39 -20.95
CA LEU A 128 -0.33 -3.87 -20.13
C LEU A 128 -0.21 -4.64 -18.81
N THR A 129 -1.35 -5.02 -18.22
CA THR A 129 -1.44 -5.74 -16.94
C THR A 129 -1.55 -7.26 -17.09
N ASP A 130 -1.48 -7.79 -18.31
CA ASP A 130 -1.46 -9.24 -18.53
C ASP A 130 -0.09 -9.80 -18.15
N PHE A 131 0.03 -10.28 -16.91
CA PHE A 131 1.24 -10.90 -16.39
C PHE A 131 1.16 -12.42 -16.37
N THR A 132 0.20 -13.03 -17.06
CA THR A 132 0.01 -14.50 -17.08
C THR A 132 1.24 -15.27 -17.59
N SER A 133 2.07 -14.62 -18.41
CA SER A 133 3.31 -15.17 -18.95
C SER A 133 4.54 -15.03 -18.04
N VAL A 134 4.45 -14.33 -16.91
CA VAL A 134 5.58 -14.10 -15.99
C VAL A 134 5.59 -15.19 -14.90
N ASP A 135 6.64 -16.00 -14.81
CA ASP A 135 6.69 -17.15 -13.88
C ASP A 135 6.52 -16.78 -12.40
N HIS A 136 6.85 -15.55 -12.00
CA HIS A 136 6.70 -15.04 -10.62
C HIS A 136 5.29 -14.51 -10.29
N SER A 137 4.37 -14.44 -11.26
CA SER A 137 2.97 -14.05 -11.05
C SER A 137 2.05 -15.25 -10.78
N ARG A 138 2.59 -16.47 -10.85
CA ARG A 138 1.84 -17.70 -10.65
C ARG A 138 1.66 -17.98 -9.16
N PHE A 139 0.43 -17.72 -8.70
CA PHE A 139 -0.21 -18.23 -7.49
C PHE A 139 0.07 -17.55 -6.14
N PRO A 140 -1.00 -17.27 -5.35
CA PRO A 140 -2.39 -16.99 -5.74
C PRO A 140 -2.57 -15.49 -6.02
N PHE A 141 -3.38 -15.20 -7.04
CA PHE A 141 -3.67 -13.88 -7.61
C PHE A 141 -4.11 -12.87 -6.55
N GLU A 142 -3.18 -12.07 -6.08
CA GLU A 142 -3.49 -10.82 -5.39
C GLU A 142 -3.47 -9.75 -6.48
N GLU A 143 -4.65 -9.35 -6.97
CA GLU A 143 -4.72 -8.31 -8.01
C GLU A 143 -4.30 -6.97 -7.40
N HIS A 144 -3.05 -6.57 -7.67
CA HIS A 144 -2.52 -5.25 -7.33
C HIS A 144 -2.89 -4.19 -8.36
N TYR A 145 -3.91 -4.43 -9.19
CA TYR A 145 -4.39 -3.45 -10.14
C TYR A 145 -5.91 -3.48 -10.32
N LYS A 146 -6.49 -2.35 -10.69
CA LYS A 146 -7.89 -2.22 -11.12
C LYS A 146 -7.98 -1.37 -12.37
N ILE A 147 -8.72 -1.83 -13.37
CA ILE A 147 -9.08 -1.03 -14.54
C ILE A 147 -10.52 -0.56 -14.36
N ILE A 148 -10.74 0.75 -14.45
CA ILE A 148 -12.02 1.42 -14.41
C ILE A 148 -12.22 2.06 -15.79
N GLU A 149 -13.18 1.53 -16.53
CA GLU A 149 -13.58 2.12 -17.82
C GLU A 149 -14.28 3.46 -17.58
N SER A 150 -13.83 4.49 -18.30
CA SER A 150 -14.47 5.81 -18.29
C SER A 150 -14.38 6.44 -19.66
N SER A 151 -15.53 6.59 -20.30
CA SER A 151 -15.68 7.25 -21.61
C SER A 151 -15.89 8.76 -21.51
N SER A 152 -15.97 9.31 -20.29
CA SER A 152 -16.26 10.73 -20.03
C SER A 152 -15.19 11.37 -19.15
N VAL A 153 -14.83 12.61 -19.45
CA VAL A 153 -13.96 13.44 -18.59
C VAL A 153 -14.67 13.92 -17.32
N ASP A 154 -16.00 13.82 -17.27
CA ASP A 154 -16.77 14.12 -16.06
C ASP A 154 -16.43 13.09 -14.96
N PRO A 155 -15.98 13.52 -13.76
CA PRO A 155 -15.68 12.60 -12.66
C PRO A 155 -16.89 11.93 -12.01
N GLN A 156 -18.08 12.50 -12.14
CA GLN A 156 -19.28 12.01 -11.43
C GLN A 156 -19.57 10.51 -11.66
N PRO A 157 -19.52 9.97 -12.90
CA PRO A 157 -19.91 8.58 -13.17
C PRO A 157 -19.02 7.52 -12.51
N PHE A 158 -17.79 7.86 -12.13
CA PHE A 158 -16.82 6.90 -11.58
C PHE A 158 -16.36 7.23 -10.15
N THR A 159 -16.86 8.31 -9.55
CA THR A 159 -16.41 8.76 -8.22
C THR A 159 -16.66 7.71 -7.14
N ASP A 160 -17.86 7.11 -7.10
CA ASP A 160 -18.21 6.10 -6.09
C ASP A 160 -17.42 4.80 -6.26
N LEU A 161 -17.21 4.37 -7.50
CA LEU A 161 -16.41 3.19 -7.82
C LEU A 161 -14.93 3.42 -7.46
N LEU A 162 -14.38 4.59 -7.77
CA LEU A 162 -13.02 4.95 -7.42
C LEU A 162 -12.84 5.02 -5.90
N SER A 163 -13.76 5.70 -5.20
CA SER A 163 -13.77 5.81 -3.74
C SER A 163 -13.83 4.44 -3.07
N SER A 164 -14.73 3.55 -3.51
CA SER A 164 -14.82 2.19 -2.98
C SER A 164 -13.58 1.35 -3.28
N THR A 165 -13.01 1.48 -4.49
CA THR A 165 -11.76 0.80 -4.88
C THR A 165 -10.60 1.23 -3.98
N LEU A 166 -10.39 2.53 -3.79
CA LEU A 166 -9.28 3.05 -2.98
C LEU A 166 -9.43 2.70 -1.50
N LYS A 167 -10.67 2.71 -0.96
CA LYS A 167 -10.94 2.31 0.43
C LYS A 167 -10.75 0.82 0.68
N ALA A 168 -10.90 -0.02 -0.34
CA ALA A 168 -10.71 -1.47 -0.22
C ALA A 168 -9.23 -1.88 -0.14
N ILE A 169 -8.30 -1.00 -0.54
CA ILE A 169 -6.87 -1.26 -0.52
C ILE A 169 -6.38 -1.33 0.94
N PRO A 170 -5.77 -2.45 1.37
CA PRO A 170 -5.26 -2.57 2.73
C PRO A 170 -4.03 -1.68 2.94
N GLN A 171 -3.89 -1.16 4.15
CA GLN A 171 -2.62 -0.65 4.65
C GLN A 171 -1.62 -1.80 4.78
N ARG A 172 -0.32 -1.50 4.74
CA ARG A 172 0.74 -2.51 4.88
C ARG A 172 1.30 -2.53 6.28
N LEU A 173 1.53 -3.74 6.78
CA LEU A 173 2.35 -4.01 7.96
C LEU A 173 3.66 -4.62 7.47
N VAL A 174 4.78 -4.03 7.87
CA VAL A 174 6.10 -4.30 7.27
C VAL A 174 7.13 -4.59 8.34
N ALA A 175 8.14 -5.39 8.00
CA ALA A 175 9.25 -5.64 8.91
C ALA A 175 10.19 -4.40 8.96
N PRO A 176 10.29 -3.68 10.10
CA PRO A 176 10.98 -2.39 10.19
C PRO A 176 12.51 -2.42 9.98
N PHE A 177 13.16 -3.59 10.04
CA PHE A 177 14.62 -3.71 10.09
C PHE A 177 15.29 -4.22 8.81
N CYS A 178 14.61 -4.12 7.66
CA CYS A 178 15.15 -4.58 6.38
C CYS A 178 16.14 -3.59 5.75
N ARG A 179 17.25 -3.35 6.45
CA ARG A 179 18.24 -2.31 6.12
C ARG A 179 19.59 -2.86 5.61
N SER A 180 19.99 -4.10 5.94
CA SER A 180 21.29 -4.64 5.49
C SER A 180 21.37 -6.17 5.54
N ALA A 181 22.31 -6.76 4.78
CA ALA A 181 22.66 -8.18 4.86
C ALA A 181 23.17 -8.59 6.26
N ALA A 182 23.78 -7.65 7.01
CA ALA A 182 24.31 -7.90 8.35
C ALA A 182 23.22 -8.01 9.43
N ASN A 183 22.04 -7.43 9.22
CA ASN A 183 20.94 -7.45 10.18
C ASN A 183 19.84 -8.48 9.82
N ARG A 184 20.03 -9.28 8.76
CA ARG A 184 19.08 -10.32 8.33
C ARG A 184 18.86 -11.40 9.40
N ASP A 185 19.91 -11.72 10.16
CA ASP A 185 19.91 -12.82 11.15
C ASP A 185 19.83 -12.35 12.61
N THR A 186 19.96 -11.04 12.88
CA THR A 186 19.99 -10.48 14.24
C THR A 186 18.63 -10.52 14.97
N TRP A 187 17.61 -11.08 14.34
CA TRP A 187 16.25 -11.09 14.86
C TRP A 187 15.95 -12.23 15.84
N ARG A 188 16.89 -13.18 16.05
CA ARG A 188 16.68 -14.31 16.97
C ARG A 188 16.50 -13.88 18.45
N ASN A 189 16.97 -12.69 18.85
CA ASN A 189 17.15 -12.35 20.27
C ASN A 189 16.59 -10.98 20.72
N VAL A 190 15.87 -10.22 19.89
CA VAL A 190 15.32 -8.92 20.31
C VAL A 190 13.83 -8.85 19.97
N ASN A 191 12.99 -8.86 21.01
CA ASN A 191 11.59 -8.48 20.91
C ASN A 191 11.53 -6.98 20.61
N ILE A 192 11.55 -6.63 19.33
CA ILE A 192 11.49 -5.22 18.93
C ILE A 192 10.02 -4.79 18.97
N ARG A 193 9.65 -4.15 20.07
CA ARG A 193 8.35 -3.51 20.29
C ARG A 193 8.41 -2.09 19.73
N GLU A 194 8.39 -1.97 18.41
CA GLU A 194 7.99 -0.73 17.77
C GLU A 194 6.50 -0.88 17.48
N ASP A 195 5.71 0.10 17.89
CA ASP A 195 4.25 0.03 17.96
C ASP A 195 3.70 0.77 16.73
N TYR A 196 2.78 0.17 15.98
CA TYR A 196 2.03 0.90 14.96
C TYR A 196 0.70 1.38 15.54
N GLU A 197 0.67 2.65 15.91
CA GLU A 197 -0.52 3.31 16.45
C GLU A 197 -1.50 3.69 15.34
N GLN A 198 -2.78 3.41 15.58
CA GLN A 198 -3.89 3.77 14.70
C GLN A 198 -5.12 4.19 15.50
N TYR A 199 -6.03 4.89 14.82
CA TYR A 199 -7.27 5.39 15.38
C TYR A 199 -8.44 4.91 14.54
N LEU A 200 -9.33 4.15 15.15
CA LEU A 200 -10.54 3.63 14.52
C LEU A 200 -11.64 4.68 14.61
N SER A 201 -12.28 4.96 13.48
CA SER A 201 -13.44 5.85 13.43
C SER A 201 -14.74 5.04 13.37
N PRO A 202 -15.86 5.56 13.90
CA PRO A 202 -17.15 4.90 13.78
C PRO A 202 -17.50 4.60 12.31
N ASN A 203 -18.05 3.40 12.07
CA ASN A 203 -18.50 2.94 10.75
C ASN A 203 -17.38 2.90 9.67
N VAL A 204 -16.12 2.83 10.08
CA VAL A 204 -14.97 2.72 9.17
C VAL A 204 -14.21 1.44 9.45
N GLU A 205 -14.10 0.61 8.42
CA GLU A 205 -13.22 -0.55 8.43
C GLU A 205 -11.81 -0.15 8.03
N LEU A 206 -10.82 -0.53 8.83
CA LEU A 206 -9.42 -0.47 8.45
C LEU A 206 -8.94 -1.87 8.05
N ARG A 207 -8.26 -1.95 6.91
CA ARG A 207 -7.72 -3.19 6.37
C ARG A 207 -6.20 -3.15 6.44
N TYR A 208 -5.60 -4.27 6.81
CA TYR A 208 -4.15 -4.44 6.88
C TYR A 208 -3.72 -5.68 6.11
N ARG A 209 -2.51 -5.64 5.56
CA ARG A 209 -1.87 -6.76 4.89
C ARG A 209 -0.44 -6.92 5.36
N ILE A 210 -0.04 -8.15 5.64
CA ILE A 210 1.36 -8.57 5.72
C ILE A 210 1.63 -9.36 4.46
N ASN A 211 2.44 -8.80 3.57
CA ASN A 211 2.79 -9.47 2.33
C ASN A 211 3.58 -10.77 2.60
N HIS A 212 3.27 -11.82 1.82
CA HIS A 212 3.88 -13.14 1.94
C HIS A 212 5.42 -13.15 1.90
N ARG A 213 6.05 -12.15 1.29
CA ARG A 213 7.52 -12.05 1.22
C ARG A 213 8.17 -11.85 2.59
N PHE A 214 7.44 -11.32 3.56
CA PHE A 214 7.89 -11.22 4.95
C PHE A 214 7.72 -12.53 5.75
N LEU A 215 7.04 -13.52 5.15
CA LEU A 215 6.69 -14.81 5.77
C LEU A 215 7.60 -15.95 5.30
N TRP A 216 8.43 -15.75 4.27
CA TRP A 216 9.37 -16.78 3.82
C TRP A 216 10.38 -17.17 4.88
N ASN A 217 10.55 -18.49 5.05
CA ASN A 217 11.45 -19.08 6.03
C ASN A 217 11.17 -18.59 7.46
N THR A 218 9.95 -18.15 7.75
CA THR A 218 9.53 -17.82 9.11
C THR A 218 9.11 -19.10 9.85
N GLY A 219 9.29 -19.10 11.18
CA GLY A 219 8.80 -20.18 12.03
C GLY A 219 7.41 -19.81 12.54
N ASP A 220 7.39 -19.24 13.74
CA ASP A 220 6.17 -18.73 14.37
C ASP A 220 6.04 -17.22 14.10
N VAL A 221 4.87 -16.82 13.63
CA VAL A 221 4.49 -15.43 13.36
C VAL A 221 3.30 -15.06 14.24
N GLY A 222 3.42 -13.98 14.98
CA GLY A 222 2.37 -13.49 15.88
C GLY A 222 2.03 -12.04 15.58
N ILE A 223 0.74 -11.72 15.46
CA ILE A 223 0.26 -10.36 15.28
C ILE A 223 -0.66 -10.05 16.45
N GLN A 224 -0.39 -8.93 17.11
CA GLN A 224 -1.14 -8.45 18.26
C GLN A 224 -1.84 -7.14 17.91
N PHE A 225 -3.12 -7.05 18.26
CA PHE A 225 -3.90 -5.82 18.27
C PHE A 225 -4.23 -5.51 19.73
N GLN A 226 -3.75 -4.37 20.21
CA GLN A 226 -3.89 -3.95 21.60
C GLN A 226 -4.81 -2.74 21.71
N ASN A 227 -5.77 -2.83 22.61
CA ASN A 227 -6.70 -1.77 22.98
C ASN A 227 -6.05 -0.80 23.97
N ALA A 228 -6.21 0.50 23.72
CA ALA A 228 -5.79 1.56 24.63
C ALA A 228 -6.88 1.95 25.67
N ASN A 229 -7.93 1.14 25.82
CA ASN A 229 -9.09 1.40 26.68
C ASN A 229 -9.90 2.64 26.26
N TYR A 230 -9.97 2.89 24.95
CA TYR A 230 -10.73 4.01 24.36
C TYR A 230 -12.13 3.58 23.91
N GLY A 231 -12.42 2.28 23.98
CA GLY A 231 -13.65 1.67 23.53
C GLY A 231 -13.43 0.17 23.31
N GLU A 232 -14.23 -0.44 22.46
CA GLU A 232 -14.08 -1.83 22.04
C GLU A 232 -13.99 -1.92 20.51
N PHE A 233 -13.27 -2.91 20.00
CA PHE A 233 -13.17 -3.19 18.58
C PHE A 233 -13.08 -4.69 18.29
N THR A 234 -13.43 -5.03 17.06
CA THR A 234 -13.33 -6.39 16.52
C THR A 234 -12.21 -6.44 15.49
N VAL A 235 -11.39 -7.49 15.56
CA VAL A 235 -10.36 -7.81 14.58
C VAL A 235 -10.67 -9.16 13.95
N CYS A 236 -10.66 -9.20 12.63
CA CYS A 236 -10.81 -10.41 11.85
C CYS A 236 -9.56 -10.67 11.02
N GLY A 237 -9.06 -11.91 11.02
CA GLY A 237 -7.89 -12.34 10.24
C GLY A 237 -8.24 -13.38 9.18
N THR A 238 -7.54 -13.37 8.04
CA THR A 238 -7.65 -14.38 6.98
C THR A 238 -6.38 -14.46 6.13
N MET A 239 -6.24 -15.55 5.37
CA MET A 239 -5.23 -15.71 4.31
C MET A 239 -5.83 -15.53 2.91
N ASN A 240 -7.09 -15.09 2.81
CA ASN A 240 -7.77 -14.83 1.55
C ASN A 240 -7.79 -13.32 1.24
N HIS A 241 -7.26 -12.93 0.08
CA HIS A 241 -7.22 -11.54 -0.38
C HIS A 241 -8.62 -10.92 -0.60
N GLN A 242 -9.65 -11.75 -0.76
CA GLN A 242 -11.05 -11.31 -0.87
C GLN A 242 -11.72 -11.05 0.49
N PHE A 243 -10.97 -11.18 1.60
CA PHE A 243 -11.49 -11.05 2.96
C PHE A 243 -12.65 -12.01 3.28
N THR A 244 -12.63 -13.23 2.71
CA THR A 244 -13.53 -14.33 3.09
C THR A 244 -12.91 -15.19 4.18
N ASP A 245 -13.71 -16.06 4.81
CA ASP A 245 -13.24 -17.04 5.80
C ASP A 245 -12.55 -16.40 7.02
N LEU A 246 -13.15 -15.30 7.48
CA LEU A 246 -12.62 -14.46 8.56
C LEU A 246 -12.73 -15.15 9.92
N ALA A 247 -11.59 -15.26 10.61
CA ALA A 247 -11.55 -15.60 12.04
C ALA A 247 -11.55 -14.32 12.86
N CYS A 248 -12.63 -14.06 13.61
CA CYS A 248 -12.84 -12.79 14.31
C CYS A 248 -12.71 -12.94 15.83
N HIS A 249 -12.09 -11.95 16.44
CA HIS A 249 -11.95 -11.80 17.88
C HIS A 249 -12.26 -10.36 18.27
N LYS A 250 -12.99 -10.19 19.38
CA LYS A 250 -13.41 -8.89 19.90
C LYS A 250 -12.66 -8.57 21.19
N THR A 251 -12.26 -7.32 21.37
CA THR A 251 -11.76 -6.82 22.66
C THR A 251 -12.91 -6.50 23.59
N SER A 252 -12.70 -6.64 24.89
CA SER A 252 -13.67 -6.26 25.91
C SER A 252 -12.97 -5.62 27.10
N ALA A 253 -13.72 -5.21 28.12
CA ALA A 253 -13.16 -4.70 29.38
C ALA A 253 -12.13 -5.66 30.03
N ASP A 254 -12.29 -6.98 29.84
CA ASP A 254 -11.40 -8.01 30.38
C ASP A 254 -10.34 -8.51 29.36
N VAL A 255 -10.50 -8.16 28.08
CA VAL A 255 -9.64 -8.59 26.97
C VAL A 255 -9.13 -7.37 26.24
N ASP A 256 -7.97 -6.88 26.65
CA ASP A 256 -7.30 -5.72 26.08
C ASP A 256 -6.48 -6.04 24.82
N THR A 257 -6.25 -7.32 24.53
CA THR A 257 -5.35 -7.75 23.45
C THR A 257 -5.93 -8.93 22.67
N VAL A 258 -5.85 -8.83 21.35
CA VAL A 258 -6.19 -9.90 20.40
C VAL A 258 -4.91 -10.38 19.71
N TRP A 259 -4.70 -11.69 19.71
CA TRP A 259 -3.54 -12.33 19.07
C TRP A 259 -3.96 -13.24 17.94
N PHE A 260 -3.24 -13.14 16.82
CA PHE A 260 -3.26 -14.10 15.73
C PHE A 260 -1.89 -14.75 15.63
N ASN A 261 -1.82 -16.05 15.88
CA ASN A 261 -0.58 -16.82 15.83
C ASN A 261 -0.63 -17.81 14.65
N PHE A 262 0.45 -17.84 13.89
CA PHE A 262 0.62 -18.66 12.72
C PHE A 262 1.94 -19.41 12.81
N THR A 263 1.95 -20.67 12.38
CA THR A 263 3.13 -21.54 12.42
C THR A 263 3.33 -22.19 11.07
N GLY A 264 4.58 -22.32 10.61
CA GLY A 264 4.90 -23.05 9.37
C GLY A 264 4.44 -22.34 8.09
N LEU A 265 4.23 -21.02 8.15
CA LEU A 265 3.90 -20.23 6.97
C LEU A 265 5.04 -20.28 5.95
N CYS A 266 4.69 -20.49 4.68
CA CYS A 266 5.66 -20.46 3.57
C CYS A 266 6.86 -21.41 3.77
N SER A 267 6.64 -22.57 4.40
CA SER A 267 7.66 -23.60 4.69
C SER A 267 8.15 -24.38 3.46
N GLY A 268 7.44 -24.28 2.33
CA GLY A 268 7.73 -25.04 1.12
C GLY A 268 7.22 -26.49 1.16
N GLU A 269 6.43 -26.85 2.18
CA GLU A 269 5.74 -28.14 2.26
C GLU A 269 4.66 -28.27 1.18
N ALA A 270 4.49 -29.48 0.64
CA ALA A 270 3.49 -29.75 -0.39
C ALA A 270 2.07 -29.41 0.12
N GLY A 271 1.38 -28.51 -0.58
CA GLY A 271 0.05 -28.01 -0.19
C GLY A 271 0.04 -26.73 0.65
N SER A 272 1.21 -26.22 1.10
CA SER A 272 1.33 -24.93 1.77
C SER A 272 1.60 -23.83 0.74
N GLU A 273 0.53 -23.25 0.18
CA GLU A 273 0.65 -22.04 -0.64
C GLU A 273 1.10 -20.87 0.24
N CYS A 274 2.18 -20.19 -0.14
CA CYS A 274 2.69 -19.03 0.58
C CYS A 274 1.80 -17.80 0.31
N ARG A 275 0.81 -17.58 1.18
CA ARG A 275 -0.19 -16.51 1.06
C ARG A 275 0.13 -15.34 1.99
N SER A 276 -0.30 -14.14 1.61
CA SER A 276 -0.24 -12.98 2.49
C SER A 276 -1.27 -13.12 3.62
N LEU A 277 -1.04 -12.43 4.73
CA LEU A 277 -2.00 -12.34 5.83
C LEU A 277 -2.79 -11.05 5.69
N TYR A 278 -4.10 -11.12 5.94
CA TYR A 278 -5.03 -10.00 5.87
C TYR A 278 -5.76 -9.83 7.18
N PHE A 279 -5.95 -8.58 7.60
CA PHE A 279 -6.69 -8.24 8.81
C PHE A 279 -7.69 -7.12 8.52
N LEU A 280 -8.89 -7.26 9.09
CA LEU A 280 -9.93 -6.23 9.09
C LEU A 280 -10.15 -5.83 10.55
N VAL A 281 -10.11 -4.53 10.82
CA VAL A 281 -10.35 -3.97 12.14
C VAL A 281 -11.47 -2.95 12.05
N GLN A 282 -12.44 -3.07 12.95
CA GLN A 282 -13.57 -2.15 13.03
C GLN A 282 -13.89 -1.81 14.48
N MET A 283 -14.29 -0.57 14.71
CA MET A 283 -14.74 -0.10 16.01
C MET A 283 -16.14 -0.63 16.31
N ASP A 284 -16.35 -1.14 17.53
CA ASP A 284 -17.66 -1.57 18.00
C ASP A 284 -18.29 -0.51 18.91
N GLU A 285 -17.52 0.01 19.87
CA GLU A 285 -17.96 1.00 20.85
C GLU A 285 -16.85 2.02 21.13
N SER A 286 -17.23 3.25 21.47
CA SER A 286 -16.31 4.32 21.84
C SER A 286 -16.66 4.94 23.18
N ASN A 287 -15.63 5.17 24.00
CA ASN A 287 -15.72 5.87 25.27
C ASN A 287 -15.50 7.39 25.15
N MET A 288 -15.37 7.92 23.92
CA MET A 288 -15.12 9.34 23.63
C MET A 288 -13.88 9.92 24.35
N ARG A 289 -12.76 9.19 24.29
CA ARG A 289 -11.52 9.54 25.03
C ARG A 289 -10.39 10.11 24.17
N CYS A 290 -10.57 10.18 22.85
CA CYS A 290 -9.52 10.61 21.94
C CYS A 290 -9.26 12.11 22.09
N LEU A 291 -8.08 12.48 22.58
CA LEU A 291 -7.69 13.87 22.84
C LEU A 291 -6.27 14.19 22.33
N GLU A 292 -5.58 13.20 21.79
CA GLU A 292 -4.27 13.36 21.18
C GLU A 292 -4.34 14.24 19.92
N ASP A 293 -3.22 14.89 19.57
CA ASP A 293 -3.12 15.73 18.35
C ASP A 293 -3.46 14.95 17.07
N ASP A 294 -3.25 13.64 17.15
CA ASP A 294 -3.44 12.65 16.11
C ASP A 294 -4.91 12.17 15.98
N CYS A 295 -5.75 12.50 16.97
CA CYS A 295 -7.19 12.27 16.95
C CYS A 295 -7.89 13.32 16.08
N ARG A 296 -8.69 12.85 15.14
CA ARG A 296 -9.57 13.72 14.33
C ARG A 296 -10.88 14.01 15.04
N TYR A 297 -11.41 13.04 15.78
CA TYR A 297 -12.69 13.14 16.49
C TYR A 297 -12.57 12.49 17.87
N PRO A 298 -13.30 13.00 18.89
CA PRO A 298 -13.19 12.51 20.25
C PRO A 298 -13.67 11.06 20.41
N ASP A 299 -14.54 10.60 19.52
CA ASP A 299 -15.11 9.25 19.49
C ASP A 299 -14.21 8.21 18.82
N GLN A 300 -12.99 8.55 18.42
CA GLN A 300 -12.06 7.57 17.85
C GLN A 300 -11.47 6.63 18.92
N VAL A 301 -11.28 5.36 18.55
CA VAL A 301 -10.67 4.33 19.42
C VAL A 301 -9.23 4.10 19.03
N ARG A 302 -8.31 4.32 19.96
CA ARG A 302 -6.87 4.10 19.76
C ARG A 302 -6.52 2.62 19.87
N ILE A 303 -5.77 2.14 18.89
CA ILE A 303 -5.25 0.77 18.83
C ILE A 303 -3.74 0.79 18.58
N ASN A 304 -3.04 -0.22 19.11
CA ASN A 304 -1.63 -0.44 18.84
C ASN A 304 -1.44 -1.81 18.20
N ILE A 305 -0.80 -1.84 17.04
CA ILE A 305 -0.54 -3.05 16.27
C ILE A 305 0.93 -3.42 16.44
N LYS A 306 1.19 -4.68 16.79
CA LYS A 306 2.53 -5.24 17.00
C LYS A 306 2.65 -6.56 16.25
N HIS A 307 3.84 -6.88 15.76
CA HIS A 307 4.09 -8.17 15.12
C HIS A 307 5.45 -8.77 15.50
N GLN A 308 5.49 -10.09 15.56
CA GLN A 308 6.65 -10.94 15.81
C GLN A 308 6.69 -12.07 14.77
N GLY A 309 7.81 -12.75 14.61
CA GLY A 309 8.05 -13.73 13.54
C GLY A 309 8.47 -13.22 12.15
N LEU A 310 8.14 -11.98 11.75
CA LEU A 310 8.41 -11.46 10.40
C LEU A 310 9.90 -11.37 10.04
N ARG A 311 10.25 -11.78 8.83
CA ARG A 311 11.62 -11.74 8.30
C ARG A 311 11.73 -10.83 7.10
N CYS A 312 12.94 -10.35 6.84
CA CYS A 312 13.17 -9.55 5.65
C CYS A 312 13.08 -10.41 4.39
N PRO A 313 12.45 -9.89 3.31
CA PRO A 313 12.52 -10.52 2.01
C PRO A 313 14.00 -10.74 1.68
N THR A 314 14.41 -11.98 1.50
CA THR A 314 15.78 -12.25 1.06
C THR A 314 15.93 -11.61 -0.32
N ASP A 315 16.96 -10.77 -0.53
CA ASP A 315 17.38 -10.39 -1.88
C ASP A 315 17.87 -11.66 -2.61
N ARG A 316 16.96 -12.52 -3.05
CA ARG A 316 17.24 -13.53 -4.05
C ARG A 316 17.16 -12.83 -5.40
N ASN A 317 18.14 -11.95 -5.62
CA ASN A 317 18.86 -11.70 -6.85
C ASN A 317 19.75 -10.48 -6.65
N GLY A 318 21.03 -10.62 -6.98
CA GLY A 318 22.00 -9.53 -7.05
C GLY A 318 21.70 -8.56 -8.19
N VAL A 319 20.53 -7.92 -8.18
CA VAL A 319 20.32 -6.66 -8.88
C VAL A 319 20.83 -5.60 -7.91
N GLY A 320 22.14 -5.34 -8.02
CA GLY A 320 22.76 -4.22 -7.35
C GLY A 320 21.93 -2.95 -7.59
N ARG A 321 21.96 -2.05 -6.61
CA ARG A 321 21.64 -0.64 -6.80
C ARG A 321 21.91 -0.25 -8.25
N VAL A 322 20.85 0.04 -9.02
CA VAL A 322 21.02 0.81 -10.25
C VAL A 322 21.41 2.20 -9.77
N VAL A 323 22.71 2.38 -9.56
CA VAL A 323 23.34 3.68 -9.58
C VAL A 323 23.21 4.12 -11.02
N ILE A 324 22.25 5.01 -11.29
CA ILE A 324 22.25 5.78 -12.53
C ILE A 324 23.49 6.67 -12.42
N LEU A 325 24.62 6.17 -12.93
CA LEU A 325 25.80 6.97 -13.18
C LEU A 325 25.43 7.91 -14.34
N GLY A 326 25.16 9.17 -14.01
CA GLY A 326 25.21 10.24 -14.99
C GLY A 326 26.63 10.33 -15.53
N ASN A 327 26.80 10.03 -16.82
CA ASN A 327 28.05 10.32 -17.51
C ASN A 327 28.14 11.84 -17.71
N ASN A 328 29.29 12.39 -17.32
CA ASN A 328 29.78 13.71 -17.74
C ASN A 328 29.97 13.79 -19.24
#